data_AF-A0A5C7FDH4-F1
#
_entry.id   AF-A0A5C7FDH4-F1
#
_cell.length_a   1.000
_cell.length_b   1.000
_cell.length_c   1.000
_cell.angle_alpha   90.00
_cell.angle_beta   90.00
_cell.angle_gamma   90.00
#
_symmetry.space_group_name_H-M   'P 1'
#
loop_
_entity.id
_entity.type
_entity.pdbx_description
1 polymer ?
#
loop_
_entity_poly.entity_id
_entity_poly.type
_entity_poly.pdbx_seq_one_letter_code
_entity_poly.pdbx_strand_id
1 'polypeptide(L)'
;MALKKKKDPVGDLINKLPPYLRNRYFLALVAFTFFMVFIDRHDISTQFRLHSTVERLEGDLDRFDDLIDEAEAEKLDMETNRETFAREGYFMQKDDEDVFIIVEKDDE
;
A
#
# COMPACT_ATOMS: atom_id res chain seq x y z
N MET A 1 36.02 12.17 66.38
CA MET A 1 35.26 13.02 65.43
C MET A 1 34.53 12.10 64.47
N ALA A 2 33.20 12.10 64.46
CA ALA A 2 32.43 11.30 63.50
C ALA A 2 32.36 12.06 62.16
N LEU A 3 32.89 11.45 61.10
CA LEU A 3 32.82 12.00 59.75
C LEU A 3 31.37 11.96 59.27
N LYS A 4 30.79 13.15 59.04
CA LYS A 4 29.43 13.33 58.52
C LYS A 4 29.35 12.69 57.13
N LYS A 5 28.58 11.61 56.99
CA LYS A 5 28.36 10.91 55.72
C LYS A 5 27.74 11.87 54.71
N LYS A 6 28.41 12.05 53.57
CA LYS A 6 27.94 12.90 52.47
C LYS A 6 26.60 12.36 51.98
N LYS A 7 25.62 13.24 51.79
CA LYS A 7 24.30 12.88 51.30
C LYS A 7 24.43 12.63 49.79
N ASP A 8 24.26 11.37 49.37
CA ASP A 8 24.38 10.96 47.97
C ASP A 8 23.04 11.17 47.26
N PRO A 9 22.88 12.24 46.45
CA PRO A 9 21.58 12.63 45.89
C PRO A 9 21.03 11.60 44.91
N VAL A 10 21.91 10.82 44.28
CA VAL A 10 21.55 9.77 43.31
C VAL A 10 20.96 8.55 44.02
N GLY A 11 21.50 8.16 45.18
CA GLY A 11 21.02 7.02 45.95
C GLY A 11 19.63 7.25 46.53
N ASP A 12 19.36 8.48 47.01
CA ASP A 12 18.04 8.87 47.50
C ASP A 12 16.97 8.82 46.38
N LEU A 13 17.35 9.16 45.14
CA LEU A 13 16.45 9.09 43.99
C LEU A 13 16.14 7.65 43.58
N ILE A 14 17.15 6.77 43.57
CA ILE A 14 16.98 5.34 43.27
C ILE A 14 16.11 4.65 44.34
N ASN A 15 16.24 5.06 45.60
CA ASN A 15 15.46 4.50 46.71
C ASN A 15 13.99 4.89 46.70
N LYS A 16 13.63 5.99 46.01
CA LYS A 16 12.23 6.41 45.79
C LYS A 16 11.51 5.61 44.70
N LEU A 17 12.22 4.85 43.87
CA LEU A 17 11.61 4.03 42.83
C LEU A 17 11.00 2.74 43.39
N PRO A 18 9.88 2.25 42.82
CA PRO A 18 9.30 0.95 43.17
C PRO A 18 10.34 -0.19 43.13
N PRO A 19 10.24 -1.20 44.01
CA PRO A 19 11.25 -2.26 44.13
C PRO A 19 11.44 -3.07 42.85
N TYR A 20 10.39 -3.22 42.03
CA TYR A 20 10.45 -3.93 40.75
C TYR A 20 11.38 -3.24 39.73
N LEU A 21 11.42 -1.90 39.72
CA LEU A 21 12.27 -1.09 38.83
C LEU A 21 13.75 -1.07 39.26
N ARG A 22 14.06 -1.50 40.49
CA ARG A 22 15.44 -1.67 40.97
C ARG A 22 16.02 -3.05 40.63
N ASN A 23 15.19 -3.99 40.18
CA ASN A 23 15.65 -5.32 39.80
C ASN A 23 16.35 -5.27 38.43
N ARG A 24 17.65 -5.60 38.41
CA ARG A 24 18.45 -5.67 37.17
C ARG A 24 17.86 -6.61 36.12
N TYR A 25 17.19 -7.68 36.52
CA TYR A 25 16.56 -8.63 35.60
C TYR A 25 15.30 -8.04 34.96
N PHE A 26 14.53 -7.25 35.71
CA PHE A 26 13.36 -6.57 35.18
C PHE A 26 13.77 -5.47 34.17
N LEU A 27 14.79 -4.68 34.51
CA LEU A 27 15.33 -3.68 33.59
C LEU A 27 15.90 -4.32 32.32
N ALA A 28 16.61 -5.45 32.44
CA ALA A 28 17.11 -6.19 31.29
C ALA A 28 15.97 -6.73 30.42
N LEU A 29 14.89 -7.25 31.03
CA LEU A 29 13.71 -7.73 30.30
C LEU A 29 13.01 -6.57 29.58
N VAL A 30 12.74 -5.47 30.27
CA VAL A 30 12.12 -4.28 29.66
C VAL A 30 12.96 -3.73 28.53
N ALA A 31 14.28 -3.63 28.72
CA ALA A 31 15.19 -3.20 27.66
C ALA A 31 15.15 -4.19 26.48
N PHE A 32 15.24 -5.49 26.73
CA PHE A 32 15.18 -6.52 25.70
C PHE A 32 13.85 -6.47 24.91
N THR A 33 12.71 -6.37 25.60
CA THR A 33 11.40 -6.23 24.97
C THR A 33 11.31 -4.92 24.19
N PHE A 34 11.84 -3.82 24.71
CA PHE A 34 11.89 -2.55 23.99
C PHE A 34 12.72 -2.68 22.70
N PHE A 35 13.91 -3.29 22.75
CA PHE A 35 14.70 -3.58 21.55
C PHE A 35 13.92 -4.45 20.55
N MET A 36 13.21 -5.47 21.03
CA MET A 36 12.40 -6.35 20.17
C MET A 36 11.18 -5.63 19.55
N VAL A 37 10.63 -4.61 20.21
CA VAL A 37 9.45 -3.88 19.70
C VAL A 37 9.85 -2.71 18.80
N PHE A 38 10.98 -2.04 19.06
CA PHE A 38 11.37 -0.80 18.39
C PHE A 38 12.55 -0.92 17.41
N ILE A 39 13.38 -1.95 17.54
CA ILE A 39 14.61 -2.11 16.72
C ILE A 39 14.55 -3.40 15.88
N ASP A 40 13.79 -4.40 16.31
CA ASP A 40 13.63 -5.64 15.55
C ASP A 40 12.73 -5.45 14.32
N ARG A 41 12.94 -6.31 13.31
CA ARG A 41 12.34 -6.25 11.97
C ARG A 41 10.81 -6.37 11.95
N HIS A 42 10.19 -6.68 13.09
CA HIS A 42 8.74 -6.65 13.30
C HIS A 42 8.19 -5.25 13.59
N ASP A 43 8.83 -4.21 13.06
CA ASP A 43 8.30 -2.85 13.08
C ASP A 43 6.84 -2.82 12.59
N ILE A 44 5.98 -2.29 13.44
CA ILE A 44 4.54 -2.10 13.17
C ILE A 44 4.35 -1.35 11.84
N SER A 45 5.22 -0.37 11.56
CA SER A 45 5.24 0.38 10.28
C SER A 45 5.42 -0.51 9.06
N THR A 46 6.28 -1.53 9.16
CA THR A 46 6.52 -2.47 8.06
C THR A 46 5.31 -3.36 7.83
N GLN A 47 4.66 -3.83 8.89
CA GLN A 47 3.43 -4.63 8.77
C GLN A 47 2.28 -3.84 8.13
N PHE A 48 2.08 -2.58 8.53
CA PHE A 48 1.08 -1.72 7.88
C PHE A 48 1.35 -1.53 6.39
N ARG A 49 2.60 -1.23 6.00
CA ARG A 49 2.97 -1.10 4.59
C ARG A 49 2.77 -2.39 3.80
N LEU A 50 3.09 -3.54 4.40
CA LEU A 50 2.85 -4.84 3.78
C LEU A 50 1.36 -5.07 3.55
N HIS A 51 0.52 -4.79 4.54
CA HIS A 51 -0.92 -4.95 4.42
C HIS A 51 -1.51 -4.09 3.30
N SER A 52 -1.16 -2.80 3.24
CA SER A 52 -1.58 -1.94 2.12
C SER A 52 -1.04 -2.40 0.77
N THR A 53 0.13 -3.05 0.75
CA THR A 53 0.68 -3.63 -0.49
C THR A 53 -0.15 -4.84 -0.94
N VAL A 54 -0.58 -5.69 -0.01
CA VAL A 54 -1.45 -6.83 -0.30
C VAL A 54 -2.78 -6.36 -0.86
N GLU A 55 -3.46 -5.43 -0.18
CA GLU A 55 -4.75 -4.88 -0.63
C GLU A 55 -4.65 -4.25 -2.02
N ARG A 56 -3.55 -3.51 -2.29
CA ARG A 56 -3.29 -2.96 -3.62
C ARG A 56 -3.09 -4.05 -4.68
N LEU A 57 -2.36 -5.12 -4.36
CA LEU A 57 -2.09 -6.21 -5.31
C LEU A 57 -3.37 -7.02 -5.60
N GLU A 58 -4.23 -7.20 -4.61
CA GLU A 58 -5.54 -7.83 -4.78
C GLU A 58 -6.43 -6.97 -5.69
N GLY A 59 -6.51 -5.66 -5.45
CA GLY A 59 -7.27 -4.76 -6.33
C GLY A 59 -6.67 -4.63 -7.74
N ASP A 60 -5.34 -4.70 -7.88
CA ASP A 60 -4.68 -4.76 -9.18
C ASP A 60 -5.03 -6.07 -9.92
N LEU A 61 -5.15 -7.19 -9.21
CA LEU A 61 -5.52 -8.49 -9.76
C LEU A 61 -6.95 -8.48 -10.31
N ASP A 62 -7.92 -8.06 -9.49
CA ASP A 62 -9.33 -7.97 -9.90
C ASP A 62 -9.49 -7.08 -11.16
N ARG A 63 -8.79 -5.94 -11.18
CA ARG A 63 -8.82 -5.05 -12.35
C ARG A 63 -8.24 -5.70 -13.61
N PHE A 64 -7.18 -6.49 -13.49
CA PHE A 64 -6.59 -7.14 -14.66
C PHE A 64 -7.49 -8.27 -15.18
N ASP A 65 -8.17 -8.99 -14.30
CA ASP A 65 -9.16 -9.98 -14.70
C ASP A 65 -10.30 -9.31 -15.49
N ASP A 66 -10.83 -8.18 -15.01
CA ASP A 66 -11.86 -7.41 -15.74
C ASP A 66 -11.37 -6.95 -17.14
N LEU A 67 -10.12 -6.47 -17.23
CA LEU A 67 -9.52 -6.03 -18.49
C LEU A 67 -9.29 -7.19 -19.47
N ILE A 68 -8.97 -8.38 -18.96
CA ILE A 68 -8.82 -9.59 -19.77
C ILE A 68 -10.18 -9.99 -20.35
N ASP A 69 -11.23 -10.00 -19.52
CA ASP A 69 -12.59 -10.33 -19.95
C ASP A 69 -13.09 -9.36 -21.03
N GLU A 70 -12.85 -8.06 -20.86
CA GLU A 70 -13.18 -7.03 -21.86
C GLU A 70 -12.40 -7.25 -23.18
N ALA A 71 -11.10 -7.47 -23.09
CA ALA A 71 -10.25 -7.69 -24.26
C ALA A 71 -10.61 -9.01 -25.01
N GLU A 72 -11.00 -10.06 -24.29
CA GLU A 72 -11.48 -11.29 -24.90
C GLU A 72 -12.81 -11.09 -25.63
N ALA A 73 -13.73 -10.30 -25.05
CA ALA A 73 -14.99 -9.95 -25.69
C ALA A 73 -14.76 -9.11 -26.95
N GLU A 74 -13.89 -8.10 -26.88
CA GLU A 74 -13.51 -7.25 -28.02
C GLU A 74 -12.86 -8.09 -29.13
N LYS A 75 -11.95 -9.00 -28.75
CA LYS A 75 -11.32 -9.91 -29.72
C LYS A 75 -12.33 -10.81 -30.40
N LEU A 76 -13.30 -11.36 -29.67
CA LEU A 76 -14.35 -12.20 -30.24
C LEU A 76 -15.23 -11.41 -31.22
N ASP A 77 -15.56 -10.17 -30.88
CA ASP A 77 -16.31 -9.28 -31.78
C ASP A 77 -15.50 -8.94 -33.03
N MET A 78 -14.20 -8.63 -32.86
CA MET A 78 -13.30 -8.42 -33.98
C MET A 78 -13.25 -9.67 -34.89
N GLU A 79 -13.10 -10.88 -34.34
CA GLU A 79 -13.03 -12.12 -35.15
C GLU A 79 -14.35 -12.42 -35.88
N THR A 80 -15.49 -12.14 -35.25
CA THR A 80 -16.83 -12.43 -35.79
C THR A 80 -17.29 -11.37 -36.78
N ASN A 81 -17.02 -10.09 -36.50
CA ASN A 81 -17.56 -8.92 -37.20
C ASN A 81 -16.44 -7.98 -37.70
N ARG A 82 -15.35 -8.52 -38.26
CA ARG A 82 -14.15 -7.77 -38.68
C ARG A 82 -14.41 -6.45 -39.42
N GLU A 83 -15.32 -6.44 -40.38
CA GLU A 83 -15.60 -5.25 -41.19
C GLU A 83 -16.33 -4.17 -40.39
N THR A 84 -17.37 -4.53 -39.64
CA THR A 84 -18.09 -3.60 -38.77
C THR A 84 -17.18 -3.05 -37.67
N PHE A 85 -16.41 -3.90 -37.01
CA PHE A 85 -15.45 -3.51 -35.98
C PHE A 85 -14.41 -2.49 -36.51
N ALA A 86 -13.84 -2.72 -37.69
CA ALA A 86 -12.89 -1.80 -38.32
C ALA A 86 -13.53 -0.47 -38.74
N ARG A 87 -14.80 -0.48 -39.17
CA ARG A 87 -15.52 0.72 -39.62
C ARG A 87 -16.02 1.56 -38.45
N GLU A 88 -16.54 0.95 -37.39
CA GLU A 88 -17.08 1.67 -36.23
C GLU A 88 -15.98 2.10 -35.24
N GLY A 89 -15.05 1.20 -34.94
CA GLY A 89 -13.98 1.47 -33.97
C GLY A 89 -12.84 2.33 -34.53
N TYR A 90 -12.50 2.12 -35.80
CA TYR A 90 -11.30 2.71 -36.41
C TYR A 90 -11.58 3.57 -37.64
N PHE A 91 -12.85 3.73 -38.05
CA PHE A 91 -13.26 4.50 -39.23
C PHE A 91 -12.51 4.09 -40.50
N MET A 92 -12.17 2.79 -40.62
CA MET A 92 -11.49 2.28 -41.81
C MET A 92 -12.44 2.26 -43.01
N GLN A 93 -11.93 2.67 -44.18
CA GLN A 93 -12.61 2.65 -45.46
C GLN A 93 -11.79 1.87 -46.49
N LYS A 94 -12.44 1.36 -47.54
CA LYS A 94 -11.71 0.80 -48.70
C LYS A 94 -11.25 1.92 -49.63
N ASP A 95 -10.21 1.65 -50.42
CA ASP A 95 -9.65 2.63 -51.36
C ASP A 95 -10.64 3.03 -52.47
N ASP A 96 -11.66 2.20 -52.74
CA ASP A 96 -12.70 2.39 -53.75
C ASP A 96 -14.04 2.90 -53.17
N GLU A 97 -14.06 3.40 -51.93
CA GLU A 97 -15.26 3.85 -51.22
C GLU A 97 -15.22 5.35 -50.88
N ASP A 98 -16.26 6.08 -51.27
CA ASP A 98 -16.45 7.50 -50.94
C ASP A 98 -17.31 7.66 -49.67
N VAL A 99 -16.76 8.27 -48.61
CA VAL A 99 -17.46 8.49 -47.33
C VAL A 99 -17.99 9.93 -47.24
N PHE A 100 -19.30 10.09 -46.97
CA PHE A 100 -19.96 11.39 -46.81
C PHE A 100 -20.36 11.61 -45.35
N ILE A 101 -19.78 12.63 -44.70
CA ILE A 101 -20.20 13.06 -43.35
C ILE A 101 -21.24 14.17 -43.51
N ILE A 102 -22.48 13.90 -43.11
CA ILE A 102 -23.56 14.89 -43.11
C ILE A 102 -23.52 15.61 -41.77
N VAL A 103 -23.11 16.88 -41.80
CA VAL A 103 -23.16 17.76 -40.61
C VAL A 103 -24.46 18.55 -40.68
N GLU A 104 -25.32 18.39 -39.68
CA GLU A 104 -26.46 19.29 -39.51
C GLU A 104 -25.92 20.69 -39.25
N LYS A 105 -26.37 21.67 -40.03
CA LYS A 105 -26.05 23.07 -39.75
C LYS A 105 -26.85 23.43 -38.50
N ASP A 106 -26.14 23.73 -37.42
CA ASP A 106 -26.71 24.50 -36.33
C ASP A 106 -27.10 25.86 -36.91
N ASP A 107 -28.40 26.03 -37.16
CA ASP A 107 -28.99 27.31 -37.54
C ASP A 107 -28.81 28.27 -36.35
N GLU A 108 -27.94 29.27 -36.52
CA GLU A 108 -27.78 30.43 -35.60
C GLU A 108 -29.11 31.13 -35.30
#